data_AF-A0A934G0V5-F1
#
_entry.id   AF-A0A934G0V5-F1
#
_cell.length_a   1.000
_cell.length_b   1.000
_cell.length_c   1.000
_cell.angle_alpha   90.00
_cell.angle_beta   90.00
_cell.angle_gamma   90.00
#
_symmetry.space_group_name_H-M   'P 1'
#
loop_
_entity.id
_entity.type
_entity.pdbx_description
1 polymer ?
#
loop_
_entity_poly.entity_id
_entity_poly.type
_entity_poly.pdbx_seq_one_letter_code
_entity_poly.pdbx_strand_id
1 'polypeptide(L)'
;MPKSLKKLIAKDTLAMPGAFNAATALLIEEAGFKAVYVSGAGLSNSCGLPDVGLLSLTETVLLSSYITKAVDLPALIDIDTGFGGPEQVKEAVRAFE
;
A
#
# COMPACT_ATOMS: atom_id res chain seq x y z
N MET A 1 -12.22 -8.32 -9.39
CA MET A 1 -11.75 -9.14 -8.23
C MET A 1 -10.24 -9.05 -8.34
N PRO A 2 -9.58 -8.39 -7.38
CA PRO A 2 -8.17 -8.05 -7.54
C PRO A 2 -7.36 -9.32 -7.80
N LYS A 3 -6.45 -9.23 -8.77
CA LYS A 3 -5.58 -10.35 -9.15
C LYS A 3 -4.76 -10.77 -7.94
N SER A 4 -4.61 -12.08 -7.73
CA SER A 4 -3.83 -12.59 -6.59
C SER A 4 -2.35 -12.23 -6.74
N LEU A 5 -1.83 -11.39 -5.84
CA LEU A 5 -0.41 -11.03 -5.79
C LEU A 5 0.48 -12.28 -5.75
N LYS A 6 0.11 -13.27 -4.93
CA LYS A 6 0.81 -14.56 -4.80
C LYS A 6 0.98 -15.28 -6.14
N LYS A 7 -0.04 -15.22 -7.02
CA LYS A 7 0.06 -15.84 -8.36
C LYS A 7 0.96 -15.05 -9.29
N LEU A 8 0.98 -13.72 -9.18
CA LEU A 8 1.81 -12.86 -10.04
C LEU A 8 3.29 -13.05 -9.73
N ILE A 9 3.68 -12.99 -8.46
CA ILE A 9 5.10 -13.11 -8.04
C ILE A 9 5.67 -14.52 -8.25
N ALA A 10 4.81 -15.55 -8.31
CA ALA A 10 5.24 -16.92 -8.55
C ALA A 10 5.57 -17.18 -10.04
N LYS A 11 5.12 -16.31 -10.95
CA LYS A 11 5.26 -16.50 -12.40
C LYS A 11 6.52 -15.83 -12.95
N ASP A 12 6.80 -14.60 -12.53
CA ASP A 12 7.91 -13.79 -13.04
C ASP A 12 8.23 -12.63 -12.08
N THR A 13 9.30 -11.89 -12.37
CA THR A 13 9.61 -10.61 -11.72
C THR A 13 8.48 -9.61 -11.94
N LEU A 14 7.96 -9.05 -10.85
CA LEU A 14 6.81 -8.15 -10.87
C LEU A 14 7.22 -6.72 -10.51
N ALA A 15 7.11 -5.80 -11.46
CA ALA A 15 7.27 -4.37 -11.19
C ALA A 15 6.03 -3.82 -10.45
N MET A 16 6.28 -3.12 -9.34
CA MET A 16 5.26 -2.53 -8.47
C MET A 16 5.59 -1.05 -8.22
N PRO A 17 5.15 -0.13 -9.09
CA PRO A 17 5.42 1.29 -8.89
C PRO A 17 4.74 1.81 -7.61
N GLY A 18 5.38 2.79 -6.97
CA GLY A 18 4.88 3.41 -5.75
C GLY A 18 3.72 4.37 -6.02
N ALA A 19 2.56 4.14 -5.42
CA ALA A 19 1.46 5.10 -5.37
C ALA A 19 1.40 5.77 -4.00
N PHE A 20 1.40 7.10 -4.00
CA PHE A 20 1.21 7.93 -2.80
C PHE A 20 -0.19 8.56 -2.73
N ASN A 21 -1.02 8.38 -3.77
CA ASN A 21 -2.43 8.77 -3.80
C ASN A 21 -3.21 7.99 -4.88
N ALA A 22 -4.53 8.14 -4.89
CA ALA A 22 -5.44 7.46 -5.83
C ALA A 22 -5.16 7.81 -7.31
N ALA A 23 -4.86 9.07 -7.60
CA ALA A 23 -4.57 9.51 -8.98
C ALA A 23 -3.33 8.81 -9.56
N THR A 24 -2.28 8.67 -8.75
CA THR A 24 -1.06 7.95 -9.15
C THR A 24 -1.34 6.46 -9.38
N ALA A 25 -2.20 5.85 -8.55
CA ALA A 25 -2.59 4.46 -8.72
C ALA A 25 -3.34 4.22 -10.05
N LEU A 26 -4.27 5.11 -10.41
CA LEU A 26 -4.96 5.07 -11.70
C LEU A 26 -3.97 5.14 -12.87
N LEU A 27 -3.01 6.06 -12.81
CA LEU A 27 -1.96 6.17 -13.84
C LEU A 27 -1.09 4.91 -13.94
N ILE A 28 -0.81 4.25 -12.81
CA ILE A 28 -0.08 2.97 -12.77
C ILE A 28 -0.90 1.86 -13.46
N GLU A 29 -2.21 1.80 -13.20
CA GLU A 29 -3.09 0.83 -13.86
C GLU A 29 -3.22 1.10 -15.36
N GLU A 30 -3.42 2.36 -15.76
CA GLU A 30 -3.48 2.80 -17.16
C GLU A 30 -2.18 2.50 -17.92
N ALA A 31 -1.03 2.66 -17.27
CA ALA A 31 0.28 2.28 -17.81
C ALA A 31 0.48 0.76 -17.95
N GLY A 32 -0.49 -0.05 -17.50
CA GLY A 32 -0.54 -1.49 -17.73
C GLY A 32 0.21 -2.33 -16.69
N PHE A 33 0.65 -1.73 -15.57
CA PHE A 33 1.24 -2.49 -14.45
C PHE A 33 0.21 -3.45 -13.84
N LYS A 34 0.71 -4.47 -13.13
CA LYS A 34 -0.12 -5.57 -12.62
C LYS A 34 -0.29 -5.58 -11.11
N ALA A 35 0.37 -4.67 -10.43
CA ALA A 35 0.33 -4.49 -8.98
C ALA A 35 0.84 -3.07 -8.65
N VAL A 36 0.50 -2.59 -7.45
CA VAL A 36 0.92 -1.29 -6.93
C VAL A 36 1.62 -1.48 -5.59
N TYR A 37 2.61 -0.64 -5.31
CA TYR A 37 3.22 -0.56 -3.98
C TYR A 37 2.73 0.73 -3.30
N VAL A 38 2.29 0.63 -2.05
CA VAL A 38 1.96 1.78 -1.20
C VAL A 38 3.12 1.97 -0.23
N SER A 39 3.93 2.98 -0.50
CA SER A 39 5.16 3.28 0.25
C SER A 39 4.85 4.08 1.52
N GLY A 40 5.47 3.73 2.65
CA GLY A 40 5.40 4.51 3.90
C GLY A 40 5.89 5.94 3.69
N ALA A 41 7.09 6.10 3.13
CA ALA A 41 7.62 7.40 2.71
C ALA A 41 6.70 8.15 1.75
N GLY A 42 6.10 7.46 0.78
CA GLY A 42 5.14 8.07 -0.14
C GLY A 42 3.94 8.67 0.59
N LEU A 43 3.35 7.93 1.52
CA LEU A 43 2.24 8.40 2.34
C LEU A 43 2.67 9.55 3.26
N SER A 44 3.73 9.36 4.05
CA SER A 44 4.27 10.37 4.98
C SER A 44 4.54 11.70 4.27
N ASN A 45 5.26 11.65 3.14
CA ASN A 45 5.62 12.84 2.39
C ASN A 45 4.41 13.51 1.74
N SER A 46 3.39 12.75 1.33
CA SER A 46 2.14 13.30 0.80
C SER A 46 1.35 14.10 1.84
N CYS A 47 1.54 13.78 3.13
CA CYS A 47 0.99 14.51 4.27
C CYS A 47 1.90 15.63 4.78
N GLY A 48 3.06 15.87 4.14
CA GLY A 48 4.05 16.84 4.59
C GLY A 48 4.81 16.41 5.85
N LEU A 49 4.85 15.10 6.14
CA LEU A 49 5.54 14.51 7.28
C LEU A 49 6.82 13.78 6.84
N PRO A 50 7.87 13.75 7.67
CA PRO A 50 9.02 12.87 7.45
C PRO A 50 8.64 11.40 7.69
N ASP A 51 9.31 10.49 6.98
CA ASP A 51 9.13 9.06 7.11
C ASP A 51 9.85 8.47 8.33
N VAL A 52 9.28 8.74 9.52
CA VAL A 52 9.85 8.33 10.82
C VAL A 52 8.79 7.72 11.75
N GLY A 53 7.72 7.14 11.18
CA GLY A 53 6.65 6.49 11.93
C GLY A 53 5.69 7.44 12.64
N LEU A 54 5.44 8.64 12.07
CA LEU A 54 4.49 9.60 12.62
C LEU A 54 3.03 9.32 12.25
N LEU A 55 2.80 8.66 11.11
CA LEU A 55 1.46 8.23 10.72
C LEU A 55 0.98 7.09 11.62
N SER A 56 -0.23 7.22 12.14
CA SER A 56 -0.89 6.16 12.89
C SER A 56 -1.39 5.04 11.96
N LEU A 57 -1.65 3.85 12.54
CA LEU A 57 -2.29 2.74 11.81
C LEU A 57 -3.60 3.19 11.12
N THR A 58 -4.43 3.96 11.81
CA THR A 58 -5.71 4.45 11.25
C THR A 58 -5.50 5.36 10.04
N GLU A 59 -4.52 6.26 10.09
CA GLU A 59 -4.18 7.14 8.96
C GLU A 59 -3.61 6.33 7.79
N THR A 60 -2.69 5.41 8.04
CA THR A 60 -2.10 4.56 7.00
C THR A 60 -3.16 3.70 6.31
N VAL A 61 -4.07 3.08 7.07
CA VAL A 61 -5.19 2.30 6.53
C VAL A 61 -6.11 3.19 5.69
N LEU A 62 -6.46 4.37 6.18
CA LEU A 62 -7.34 5.30 5.47
C LEU A 62 -6.74 5.72 4.12
N LEU A 63 -5.50 6.21 4.14
CA LEU A 63 -4.79 6.68 2.94
C LEU A 63 -4.56 5.54 1.94
N SER A 64 -4.14 4.37 2.43
CA SER A 64 -3.99 3.18 1.60
C SER A 64 -5.33 2.74 0.99
N SER A 65 -6.45 2.88 1.73
CA SER A 65 -7.77 2.52 1.22
C SER A 65 -8.22 3.40 0.05
N TYR A 66 -7.80 4.67 0.00
CA TYR A 66 -8.07 5.53 -1.15
C TYR A 66 -7.33 5.05 -2.40
N ILE A 67 -6.11 4.56 -2.24
CA ILE A 67 -5.30 3.98 -3.31
C ILE A 67 -5.91 2.67 -3.79
N THR A 68 -6.17 1.73 -2.88
CA THR A 68 -6.64 0.38 -3.24
C THR A 68 -8.05 0.36 -3.81
N LYS A 69 -8.92 1.28 -3.40
CA LYS A 69 -10.28 1.42 -3.97
C LYS A 69 -10.30 2.06 -5.36
N ALA A 70 -9.21 2.70 -5.78
CA ALA A 70 -9.16 3.38 -7.07
C ALA A 70 -8.86 2.44 -8.25
N VAL A 71 -8.32 1.24 -8.00
CA VAL A 71 -7.81 0.32 -9.04
C VAL A 71 -8.19 -1.14 -8.77
N ASP A 72 -8.25 -2.00 -9.80
CA ASP A 72 -8.45 -3.47 -9.63
C ASP A 72 -7.09 -4.21 -9.64
N LEU A 73 -6.09 -3.60 -8.98
CA LEU A 73 -4.74 -4.15 -8.83
C LEU A 73 -4.50 -4.62 -7.38
N PRO A 74 -3.78 -5.73 -7.16
CA PRO A 74 -3.26 -6.03 -5.84
C PRO A 74 -2.26 -4.96 -5.39
N ALA A 75 -2.35 -4.58 -4.12
CA ALA A 75 -1.42 -3.66 -3.48
C ALA A 75 -0.50 -4.38 -2.49
N LEU A 76 0.79 -4.04 -2.54
CA LEU A 76 1.72 -4.31 -1.44
C LEU A 76 1.80 -3.03 -0.60
N ILE A 77 1.44 -3.12 0.68
CA ILE A 77 1.39 -1.96 1.57
C ILE A 77 2.52 -2.05 2.59
N ASP A 78 3.28 -0.97 2.70
CA ASP A 78 4.28 -0.78 3.73
C ASP A 78 3.61 -0.41 5.07
N ILE A 79 3.93 -1.15 6.12
CA ILE A 79 3.37 -0.96 7.47
C ILE A 79 4.46 -0.66 8.50
N ASP A 80 5.63 -0.19 8.04
CA ASP A 80 6.83 0.01 8.84
C ASP A 80 7.20 -1.25 9.63
N THR A 81 7.22 -1.15 10.97
CA THR A 81 7.46 -2.25 11.90
C THR A 81 6.16 -2.84 12.46
N GLY A 82 5.00 -2.47 11.91
CA GLY A 82 3.68 -2.92 12.35
C GLY A 82 3.10 -2.14 13.54
N PHE A 83 3.41 -0.84 13.64
CA PHE A 83 2.79 0.13 14.56
C PHE A 83 2.93 -0.18 16.07
N GLY A 84 3.83 -1.08 16.46
CA GLY A 84 4.09 -1.39 17.88
C GLY A 84 4.69 -2.78 18.08
N GLY A 85 4.26 -3.45 19.14
CA GLY A 85 4.64 -4.83 19.45
C GLY A 85 3.78 -5.87 18.72
N PRO A 86 3.95 -7.17 19.03
CA PRO A 86 3.25 -8.25 18.34
C PRO A 86 1.72 -8.15 18.31
N GLU A 87 1.10 -7.64 19.38
CA GLU A 87 -0.36 -7.43 19.39
C GLU A 87 -0.78 -6.29 18.45
N GLN A 88 -0.01 -5.20 18.36
CA GLN A 88 -0.27 -4.13 17.38
C GLN A 88 -0.08 -4.62 15.95
N VAL A 89 0.91 -5.47 15.68
CA VAL A 89 1.10 -6.10 14.36
C VAL A 89 -0.15 -6.90 13.97
N LYS A 90 -0.71 -7.67 14.91
CA LYS A 90 -1.93 -8.44 14.68
C LYS A 90 -3.15 -7.55 14.43
N GLU A 91 -3.26 -6.43 15.14
CA GLU A 91 -4.30 -5.41 14.87
C GLU A 91 -4.12 -4.78 13.50
N ALA A 92 -2.89 -4.47 13.10
CA ALA A 92 -2.56 -3.94 11.79
C ALA A 92 -2.97 -4.90 10.67
N VAL A 93 -2.62 -6.19 10.78
CA VAL A 93 -3.05 -7.23 9.82
C VAL A 93 -4.57 -7.22 9.65
N ARG A 94 -5.33 -7.23 10.76
CA ARG A 94 -6.80 -7.21 10.72
C ARG A 94 -7.39 -5.93 10.12
N ALA A 95 -6.68 -4.81 10.22
CA ALA A 95 -7.14 -3.54 9.68
C ALA A 95 -6.95 -3.44 8.15
N PHE A 96 -6.06 -4.26 7.57
CA PHE A 96 -5.78 -4.31 6.13
C PHE A 96 -6.44 -5.47 5.39
N GLU A 97 -6.94 -6.49 6.10
CA GLU A 97 -7.75 -7.61 5.54
C GLU A 97 -9.18 -7.20 5.20
#